data_AF-A0A2V8J4F0-F1
#
_entry.id   AF-A0A2V8J4F0-F1
#
_cell.length_a   1.000
_cell.length_b   1.000
_cell.length_c   1.000
_cell.angle_alpha   90.00
_cell.angle_beta   90.00
_cell.angle_gamma   90.00
#
_symmetry.space_group_name_H-M   'P 1'
#
loop_
_entity.id
_entity.type
_entity.pdbx_description
1 polymer ?
#
loop_
_entity_poly.entity_id
_entity_poly.type
_entity_poly.pdbx_seq_one_letter_code
_entity_poly.pdbx_strand_id
1 'polypeptide(L)'
;MNLDQISQMAHFLIVNTTQKSVDTAIEQQIVARLSQMIDFEKTPVLPRWIQRQVDKGEDARALRIVQFLNTEKDSPWFGKIRMANDDDSAGDATINQKSFVSSLKRYVLTPSNPNSGETWTVEKQQKILMNYWLAIERILVEPTDETSIIFKTNGLHMFHSASPAIFLHLANLKDFKADTVERLLRHAFENLPTEYIGVSAPAFWKRGSTASGLNQAAIRKFATALATAIHSHSAAGDAVSM
;
A
#
# COMPACT_ATOMS: atom_id res chain seq x y z
N MET A 1 -12.13 -39.33 5.09
CA MET A 1 -12.00 -38.51 6.31
C MET A 1 -12.24 -37.06 5.91
N ASN A 2 -13.28 -36.42 6.46
CA ASN A 2 -13.47 -34.98 6.30
C ASN A 2 -12.46 -34.28 7.22
N LEU A 3 -11.45 -33.63 6.63
CA LEU A 3 -10.57 -32.72 7.37
C LEU A 3 -11.42 -31.57 7.91
N ASP A 4 -11.15 -31.08 9.12
CA ASP A 4 -11.74 -29.84 9.61
C ASP A 4 -11.36 -28.65 8.71
N GLN A 5 -12.13 -27.55 8.77
CA GLN A 5 -11.99 -26.44 7.84
C GLN A 5 -10.59 -25.81 7.87
N ILE A 6 -9.98 -25.71 9.05
CA ILE A 6 -8.62 -25.17 9.22
C ILE A 6 -7.58 -26.12 8.60
N SER A 7 -7.74 -27.42 8.80
CA SER A 7 -6.87 -28.44 8.20
C SER A 7 -6.99 -28.47 6.68
N GLN A 8 -8.19 -28.24 6.13
CA GLN A 8 -8.38 -28.09 4.68
C GLN A 8 -7.64 -26.85 4.14
N MET A 9 -7.75 -25.71 4.81
CA MET A 9 -7.06 -24.47 4.43
C MET A 9 -5.54 -24.61 4.54
N ALA A 10 -5.03 -25.25 5.60
CA ALA A 10 -3.62 -25.54 5.78
C ALA A 10 -3.08 -26.49 4.71
N HIS A 11 -3.81 -27.56 4.43
CA HIS A 11 -3.45 -28.53 3.40
C HIS A 11 -3.43 -27.87 2.02
N PHE A 12 -4.40 -27.00 1.72
CA PHE A 12 -4.42 -26.21 0.49
C PHE A 12 -3.17 -25.34 0.34
N LEU A 13 -2.76 -24.61 1.40
CA LEU A 13 -1.55 -23.78 1.37
C LEU A 13 -0.28 -24.62 1.15
N ILE A 14 -0.19 -25.79 1.79
CA ILE A 14 0.94 -26.73 1.63
C ILE A 14 1.01 -27.25 0.19
N VAL A 15 -0.11 -27.71 -0.35
CA VAL A 15 -0.17 -28.24 -1.71
C VAL A 15 0.11 -27.13 -2.72
N ASN A 16 -0.45 -25.94 -2.57
CA ASN A 16 -0.26 -24.84 -3.51
C ASN A 16 1.20 -24.31 -3.52
N THR A 17 1.88 -24.31 -2.37
CA THR A 17 3.27 -23.87 -2.30
C THR A 17 4.27 -24.92 -2.80
N THR A 18 3.91 -26.21 -2.75
CA THR A 18 4.75 -27.32 -3.21
C THR A 18 4.49 -27.70 -4.67
N GLN A 19 3.27 -27.49 -5.16
CA GLN A 19 2.87 -27.68 -6.55
C GLN A 19 2.32 -26.34 -7.06
N LYS A 20 3.15 -25.60 -7.82
CA LYS A 20 2.76 -24.33 -8.46
C LYS A 20 1.43 -24.51 -9.21
N SER A 21 0.32 -23.97 -8.69
CA SER A 21 -0.94 -23.98 -9.47
C SER A 21 -2.04 -22.99 -9.08
N VAL A 22 -1.96 -22.23 -7.97
CA VAL A 22 -3.04 -21.30 -7.60
C VAL A 22 -2.58 -19.85 -7.42
N ASP A 23 -3.49 -18.92 -7.72
CA ASP A 23 -3.33 -17.49 -7.58
C ASP A 23 -2.95 -17.08 -6.13
N THR A 24 -1.89 -16.30 -6.01
CA THR A 24 -1.41 -15.71 -4.75
C THR A 24 -2.46 -14.83 -4.07
N ALA A 25 -3.39 -14.23 -4.82
CA ALA A 25 -4.48 -13.44 -4.24
C ALA A 25 -5.43 -14.31 -3.39
N ILE A 26 -5.68 -15.54 -3.83
CA ILE A 26 -6.47 -16.54 -3.09
C ILE A 26 -5.69 -17.01 -1.86
N GLU A 27 -4.39 -17.29 -2.02
CA GLU A 27 -3.50 -17.65 -0.90
C GLU A 27 -3.54 -16.60 0.23
N GLN A 28 -3.44 -15.31 -0.13
CA GLN A 28 -3.53 -14.20 0.83
C GLN A 28 -4.86 -14.19 1.60
N GLN A 29 -5.99 -14.45 0.92
CA GLN A 29 -7.30 -14.51 1.57
C GLN A 29 -7.40 -15.69 2.55
N ILE A 30 -6.84 -16.86 2.17
CA ILE A 30 -6.82 -18.05 3.03
C ILE A 30 -5.99 -17.80 4.28
N VAL A 31 -4.78 -17.22 4.14
CA VAL A 31 -3.92 -16.86 5.27
C VAL A 31 -4.61 -15.85 6.18
N ALA A 32 -5.27 -14.84 5.61
CA ALA A 32 -6.01 -13.86 6.41
C ALA A 32 -7.15 -14.48 7.22
N ARG A 33 -7.90 -15.39 6.61
CA ARG A 33 -8.98 -16.12 7.30
C ARG A 33 -8.43 -17.03 8.41
N LEU A 34 -7.32 -17.74 8.17
CA LEU A 34 -6.64 -18.52 9.22
C LEU A 34 -6.23 -17.64 10.42
N SER A 35 -5.73 -16.43 10.14
CA SER A 35 -5.28 -15.48 11.18
C SER A 35 -6.43 -15.04 12.09
N GLN A 36 -7.66 -15.01 11.59
CA GLN A 36 -8.84 -14.64 12.38
C GLN A 36 -9.40 -15.82 13.21
N MET A 37 -9.10 -17.06 12.84
CA MET A 37 -9.66 -18.27 13.45
C MET A 37 -8.74 -18.88 14.52
N ILE A 38 -7.48 -18.44 14.61
CA ILE A 38 -6.45 -19.06 15.45
C ILE A 38 -6.75 -19.00 16.96
N ASP A 39 -7.54 -18.02 17.40
CA ASP A 39 -7.93 -17.85 18.81
C ASP A 39 -9.18 -18.66 19.20
N PHE A 40 -9.89 -19.25 18.22
CA PHE A 40 -11.24 -19.82 18.43
C PHE A 40 -11.31 -21.34 18.21
N GLU A 41 -10.35 -21.95 17.51
CA GLU A 41 -10.36 -23.38 17.16
C GLU A 41 -9.02 -24.06 17.47
N LYS A 42 -9.02 -25.39 17.64
CA LYS A 42 -7.79 -26.18 17.84
C LYS A 42 -6.91 -26.08 16.58
N THR A 43 -5.81 -25.33 16.67
CA THR A 43 -4.88 -25.16 15.57
C THR A 43 -4.23 -26.50 15.20
N PRO A 44 -4.38 -27.01 13.95
CA PRO A 44 -3.59 -28.15 13.48
C PRO A 44 -2.12 -27.75 13.39
N VAL A 45 -1.21 -28.74 13.37
CA VAL A 45 0.23 -28.46 13.27
C VAL A 45 0.53 -27.85 11.89
N LEU A 46 0.62 -26.53 11.82
CA LEU A 46 0.99 -25.82 10.60
C LEU A 46 2.52 -25.88 10.41
N PRO A 47 3.01 -25.99 9.16
CA PRO A 47 4.40 -25.73 8.84
C PRO A 47 4.84 -24.37 9.41
N ARG A 48 6.06 -24.31 9.95
CA ARG A 48 6.58 -23.11 10.63
C ARG A 48 6.46 -21.82 9.82
N TRP A 49 6.52 -21.88 8.50
CA TRP A 49 6.41 -20.71 7.64
C TRP A 49 4.96 -20.21 7.52
N ILE A 50 3.96 -21.11 7.42
CA ILE A 50 2.52 -20.74 7.44
C ILE A 50 2.18 -20.18 8.81
N GLN A 51 2.59 -20.88 9.87
CA GLN A 51 2.35 -20.46 11.25
C GLN A 51 2.88 -19.03 11.47
N ARG A 52 4.12 -18.73 11.08
CA ARG A 52 4.68 -17.38 11.17
C ARG A 52 3.90 -16.32 10.38
N GLN A 53 3.36 -16.66 9.22
CA GLN A 53 2.62 -15.73 8.38
C GLN A 53 1.23 -15.43 8.97
N VAL A 54 0.58 -16.46 9.50
CA VAL A 54 -0.71 -16.39 10.20
C VAL A 54 -0.56 -15.64 11.53
N ASP A 55 0.41 -16.01 12.37
CA ASP A 55 0.67 -15.38 13.67
C ASP A 55 0.99 -13.89 13.54
N LYS A 56 1.73 -13.50 12.49
CA LYS A 56 2.03 -12.09 12.21
C LYS A 56 0.80 -11.29 11.79
N GLY A 57 -0.23 -11.94 11.24
CA GLY A 57 -1.47 -11.30 10.81
C GLY A 57 -1.32 -10.20 9.73
N GLU A 58 -0.14 -10.08 9.11
CA GLU A 58 0.17 -8.99 8.17
C GLU A 58 -0.72 -9.02 6.93
N ASP A 59 -1.05 -10.21 6.41
CA ASP A 59 -1.95 -10.35 5.26
C ASP A 59 -3.40 -9.99 5.63
N ALA A 60 -3.88 -10.43 6.80
CA ALA A 60 -5.21 -10.06 7.29
C ALA A 60 -5.32 -8.54 7.45
N ARG A 61 -4.31 -7.90 8.04
CA ARG A 61 -4.23 -6.45 8.20
C ARG A 61 -4.21 -5.73 6.86
N ALA A 62 -3.33 -6.14 5.94
CA ALA A 62 -3.21 -5.52 4.63
C ALA A 62 -4.50 -5.67 3.81
N LEU A 63 -5.16 -6.83 3.85
CA LEU A 63 -6.42 -7.07 3.14
C LEU A 63 -7.55 -6.20 3.68
N ARG A 64 -7.65 -6.02 5.01
CA ARG A 64 -8.64 -5.09 5.60
C ARG A 64 -8.42 -3.65 5.13
N ILE A 65 -7.17 -3.21 4.96
CA ILE A 65 -6.85 -1.88 4.45
C ILE A 65 -7.24 -1.78 2.97
N VAL A 66 -6.86 -2.76 2.15
CA VAL A 66 -7.18 -2.79 0.72
C VAL A 66 -8.69 -2.80 0.48
N GLN A 67 -9.42 -3.64 1.20
CA GLN A 67 -10.87 -3.72 1.10
C GLN A 67 -11.52 -2.38 1.43
N PHE A 68 -11.11 -1.76 2.56
CA PHE A 68 -11.61 -0.44 2.95
C PHE A 68 -11.38 0.61 1.87
N LEU A 69 -10.15 0.72 1.35
CA LEU A 69 -9.81 1.68 0.30
C LEU A 69 -10.56 1.42 -1.01
N ASN A 70 -10.92 0.17 -1.30
CA ASN A 70 -11.66 -0.17 -2.51
C ASN A 70 -13.17 0.07 -2.38
N THR A 71 -13.72 0.05 -1.16
CA THR A 71 -15.18 0.14 -0.92
C THR A 71 -15.65 1.51 -0.41
N GLU A 72 -14.78 2.31 0.19
CA GLU A 72 -15.11 3.64 0.68
C GLU A 72 -15.26 4.62 -0.50
N LYS A 73 -16.42 5.27 -0.65
CA LYS A 73 -16.72 6.10 -1.83
C LYS A 73 -15.80 7.32 -1.98
N ASP A 74 -15.36 7.87 -0.86
CA ASP A 74 -14.45 9.02 -0.83
C ASP A 74 -12.98 8.59 -1.01
N SER A 75 -12.71 7.30 -1.16
CA SER A 75 -11.36 6.81 -1.42
C SER A 75 -10.97 7.04 -2.88
N PRO A 76 -9.75 7.55 -3.15
CA PRO A 76 -9.20 7.60 -4.50
C PRO A 76 -9.09 6.22 -5.17
N TRP A 77 -9.09 5.15 -4.37
CA TRP A 77 -9.03 3.77 -4.83
C TRP A 77 -10.40 3.10 -4.97
N PHE A 78 -11.50 3.81 -4.76
CA PHE A 78 -12.85 3.26 -4.84
C PHE A 78 -13.08 2.54 -6.18
N GLY A 79 -13.35 1.24 -6.12
CA GLY A 79 -13.57 0.38 -7.28
C GLY A 79 -12.34 0.16 -8.19
N LYS A 80 -11.15 0.66 -7.83
CA LYS A 80 -9.95 0.59 -8.69
C LYS A 80 -9.09 -0.66 -8.43
N ILE A 81 -9.37 -1.40 -7.36
CA ILE A 81 -8.61 -2.59 -6.97
C ILE A 81 -9.44 -3.83 -7.28
N ARG A 82 -8.94 -4.70 -8.16
CA ARG A 82 -9.55 -6.01 -8.41
C ARG A 82 -9.28 -6.94 -7.23
N MET A 83 -10.32 -7.35 -6.52
CA MET A 83 -10.24 -8.28 -5.41
C MET A 83 -10.11 -9.72 -5.91
N ALA A 84 -9.64 -10.64 -5.06
CA ALA A 84 -9.62 -12.05 -5.46
C ALA A 84 -11.06 -12.58 -5.59
N ASN A 85 -11.31 -13.34 -6.66
CA ASN A 85 -12.61 -13.86 -7.11
C ASN A 85 -13.55 -12.83 -7.78
N ASP A 86 -13.09 -11.60 -8.06
CA ASP A 86 -13.83 -10.72 -8.98
C ASP A 86 -13.70 -11.27 -10.40
N ASP A 87 -14.82 -11.31 -11.14
CA ASP A 87 -14.80 -11.68 -12.56
C ASP A 87 -13.94 -10.70 -13.37
N ASP A 88 -13.22 -11.21 -14.37
CA ASP A 88 -12.34 -10.42 -15.26
C ASP A 88 -13.08 -9.31 -16.04
N SER A 89 -14.41 -9.29 -15.98
CA SER A 89 -15.32 -8.29 -16.56
C SER A 89 -15.45 -7.00 -15.75
N ALA A 90 -14.82 -6.87 -14.57
CA ALA A 90 -14.70 -5.61 -13.84
C ALA A 90 -13.73 -4.65 -14.58
N GLY A 91 -14.24 -4.00 -15.63
CA GLY A 91 -13.50 -3.22 -16.62
C GLY A 91 -12.76 -1.97 -16.10
N ASP A 92 -13.04 -1.55 -14.85
CA ASP A 92 -12.50 -0.31 -14.28
C ASP A 92 -11.33 -0.52 -13.31
N ALA A 93 -11.01 -1.78 -12.97
CA ALA A 93 -9.91 -2.07 -12.06
C ALA A 93 -8.55 -1.75 -12.70
N THR A 94 -7.77 -0.89 -12.06
CA THR A 94 -6.45 -0.44 -12.55
C THR A 94 -5.29 -1.21 -11.93
N ILE A 95 -5.54 -1.95 -10.85
CA ILE A 95 -4.55 -2.78 -10.16
C ILE A 95 -5.22 -4.01 -9.52
N ASN A 96 -4.46 -5.08 -9.28
CA ASN A 96 -4.95 -6.25 -8.56
C ASN A 96 -4.59 -6.21 -7.07
N GLN A 97 -5.39 -6.91 -6.25
CA GLN A 97 -5.21 -7.07 -4.81
C GLN A 97 -3.79 -7.52 -4.45
N LYS A 98 -3.27 -8.52 -5.17
CA LYS A 98 -1.93 -9.10 -4.91
C LYS A 98 -0.84 -8.04 -4.91
N SER A 99 -0.80 -7.19 -5.95
CA SER A 99 0.17 -6.11 -6.10
C SER A 99 0.02 -5.07 -5.00
N PHE A 100 -1.22 -4.72 -4.65
CA PHE A 100 -1.50 -3.76 -3.58
C PHE A 100 -1.03 -4.25 -2.21
N VAL A 101 -1.47 -5.45 -1.81
CA VAL A 101 -1.09 -6.10 -0.54
C VAL A 101 0.43 -6.25 -0.44
N SER A 102 1.07 -6.69 -1.53
CA SER A 102 2.53 -6.85 -1.57
C SER A 102 3.25 -5.52 -1.35
N SER A 103 2.78 -4.43 -1.96
CA SER A 103 3.34 -3.10 -1.77
C SER A 103 3.14 -2.58 -0.34
N LEU A 104 1.94 -2.77 0.23
CA LEU A 104 1.65 -2.38 1.62
C LEU A 104 2.58 -3.07 2.61
N LYS A 105 2.71 -4.39 2.54
CA LYS A 105 3.58 -5.15 3.44
C LYS A 105 5.04 -4.74 3.31
N ARG A 106 5.46 -4.46 2.08
CA ARG A 106 6.86 -4.12 1.78
C ARG A 106 7.27 -2.73 2.26
N TYR A 107 6.37 -1.77 2.28
CA TYR A 107 6.74 -0.36 2.50
C TYR A 107 5.94 0.35 3.60
N VAL A 108 4.67 0.00 3.80
CA VAL A 108 3.76 0.71 4.70
C VAL A 108 3.66 0.01 6.06
N LEU A 109 3.51 -1.31 6.05
CA LEU A 109 3.33 -2.13 7.26
C LEU A 109 4.66 -2.71 7.79
N THR A 110 5.79 -2.10 7.43
CA THR A 110 7.11 -2.50 7.89
C THR A 110 7.36 -2.01 9.32
N PRO A 111 8.02 -2.78 10.20
CA PRO A 111 8.29 -2.38 11.60
C PRO A 111 8.99 -1.02 11.79
N SER A 112 9.75 -0.57 10.79
CA SER A 112 10.42 0.73 10.78
C SER A 112 9.49 1.92 10.53
N ASN A 113 8.24 1.66 10.15
CA ASN A 113 7.25 2.70 9.90
C ASN A 113 6.55 3.06 11.23
N PRO A 114 6.49 4.33 11.64
CA PRO A 114 5.80 4.72 12.88
C PRO A 114 4.35 4.25 12.94
N ASN A 115 3.75 3.99 11.78
CA ASN A 115 2.36 3.58 11.62
C ASN A 115 2.14 2.06 11.72
N SER A 116 3.18 1.23 11.84
CA SER A 116 3.05 -0.24 11.86
C SER A 116 2.98 -0.87 13.26
N GLY A 117 3.28 -0.10 14.31
CA GLY A 117 3.34 -0.57 15.70
C GLY A 117 1.97 -0.80 16.34
N GLU A 118 1.94 -1.49 17.48
CA GLU A 118 0.73 -1.83 18.25
C GLU A 118 -0.12 -0.62 18.67
N THR A 119 0.46 0.57 18.68
CA THR A 119 -0.22 1.83 19.02
C THR A 119 -1.18 2.32 17.93
N TRP A 120 -1.19 1.73 16.74
CA TRP A 120 -2.05 2.14 15.62
C TRP A 120 -3.01 1.02 15.24
N THR A 121 -4.30 1.24 15.52
CA THR A 121 -5.36 0.30 15.09
C THR A 121 -5.48 0.26 13.58
N VAL A 122 -6.06 -0.82 13.05
CA VAL A 122 -6.29 -1.00 11.61
C VAL A 122 -7.13 0.14 11.03
N GLU A 123 -8.12 0.61 11.78
CA GLU A 123 -9.03 1.69 11.39
C GLU A 123 -8.28 3.03 11.27
N LYS A 124 -7.31 3.26 12.18
CA LYS A 124 -6.46 4.44 12.12
C LYS A 124 -5.53 4.38 10.90
N GLN A 125 -4.93 3.22 10.62
CA GLN A 125 -4.10 3.00 9.43
C GLN A 125 -4.89 3.21 8.12
N GLN A 126 -6.13 2.72 8.08
CA GLN A 126 -7.06 2.92 6.96
C GLN A 126 -7.29 4.41 6.67
N LYS A 127 -7.63 5.21 7.69
CA LYS A 127 -7.89 6.64 7.50
C LYS A 127 -6.62 7.44 7.18
N ILE A 128 -5.46 7.11 7.75
CA ILE A 128 -4.19 7.74 7.37
C ILE A 128 -3.87 7.48 5.90
N LEU A 129 -3.96 6.22 5.47
CA LEU A 129 -3.62 5.85 4.11
C LEU A 129 -4.62 6.42 3.10
N MET A 130 -5.89 6.53 3.48
CA MET A 130 -6.91 7.26 2.70
C MET A 130 -6.54 8.73 2.52
N ASN A 131 -6.22 9.44 3.62
CA ASN A 131 -5.78 10.84 3.56
C ASN A 131 -4.49 11.00 2.74
N TYR A 132 -3.59 10.02 2.82
CA TYR A 132 -2.37 10.00 2.05
C TYR A 132 -2.64 9.97 0.54
N TRP A 133 -3.49 9.03 0.11
CA TRP A 133 -3.87 8.91 -1.29
C TRP A 133 -4.75 10.08 -1.77
N LEU A 134 -5.61 10.62 -0.92
CA LEU A 134 -6.41 11.82 -1.23
C LEU A 134 -5.51 13.01 -1.56
N ALA A 135 -4.46 13.22 -0.78
CA ALA A 135 -3.48 14.27 -1.05
C ALA A 135 -2.75 14.05 -2.38
N ILE A 136 -2.35 12.80 -2.67
CA ILE A 136 -1.70 12.46 -3.95
C ILE A 136 -2.63 12.73 -5.13
N GLU A 137 -3.89 12.30 -5.04
CA GLU A 137 -4.90 12.52 -6.08
C GLU A 137 -5.10 14.01 -6.35
N ARG A 138 -5.30 14.81 -5.30
CA ARG A 138 -5.48 16.28 -5.42
C ARG A 138 -4.31 17.00 -6.08
N ILE A 139 -3.09 16.48 -5.94
CA ILE A 139 -1.90 17.09 -6.54
C ILE A 139 -1.70 16.63 -7.99
N LEU A 140 -1.85 15.33 -8.24
CA LEU A 140 -1.29 14.67 -9.44
C LEU A 140 -2.32 14.12 -10.40
N VAL A 141 -3.60 14.10 -10.04
CA VAL A 141 -4.67 13.57 -10.88
C VAL A 141 -5.58 14.72 -11.31
N GLU A 142 -5.66 14.96 -12.61
CA GLU A 142 -6.63 15.89 -13.16
C GLU A 142 -8.04 15.28 -13.03
N PRO A 143 -9.10 16.06 -12.73
CA PRO A 143 -10.45 15.54 -12.53
C PRO A 143 -11.02 14.70 -13.68
N THR A 144 -10.48 14.86 -14.89
CA THR A 144 -10.90 14.15 -16.10
C THR A 144 -10.03 12.92 -16.41
N ASP A 145 -8.98 12.64 -15.65
CA ASP A 145 -8.05 11.52 -15.92
C ASP A 145 -8.36 10.28 -15.08
N GLU A 146 -9.41 9.56 -15.48
CA GLU A 146 -9.81 8.29 -14.88
C GLU A 146 -8.76 7.18 -15.05
N THR A 147 -7.73 7.39 -15.88
CA THR A 147 -6.81 6.35 -16.33
C THR A 147 -5.35 6.54 -15.90
N SER A 148 -5.13 7.46 -14.96
CA SER A 148 -3.82 7.85 -14.46
C SER A 148 -2.96 6.67 -14.01
N ILE A 149 -1.66 6.75 -14.31
CA ILE A 149 -0.64 5.77 -13.89
C ILE A 149 -0.41 5.82 -12.37
N ILE A 150 -0.86 6.88 -11.67
CA ILE A 150 -0.91 6.96 -10.21
C ILE A 150 -1.61 5.73 -9.63
N PHE A 151 -2.74 5.34 -10.22
CA PHE A 151 -3.55 4.21 -9.76
C PHE A 151 -3.12 2.86 -10.34
N LYS A 152 -1.89 2.75 -10.84
CA LYS A 152 -1.29 1.49 -11.32
C LYS A 152 -0.08 1.11 -10.47
N THR A 153 0.51 -0.04 -10.75
CA THR A 153 1.67 -0.57 -10.03
C THR A 153 2.81 0.44 -9.90
N ASN A 154 3.07 1.26 -10.92
CA ASN A 154 4.15 2.24 -10.91
C ASN A 154 3.92 3.36 -9.90
N GLY A 155 2.73 3.98 -9.91
CA GLY A 155 2.35 4.99 -8.91
C GLY A 155 2.29 4.40 -7.51
N LEU A 156 1.59 3.26 -7.35
CA LEU A 156 1.51 2.54 -6.08
C LEU A 156 2.90 2.28 -5.48
N HIS A 157 3.83 1.71 -6.26
CA HIS A 157 5.16 1.37 -5.76
C HIS A 157 5.99 2.61 -5.41
N MET A 158 5.92 3.66 -6.23
CA MET A 158 6.67 4.89 -5.99
C MET A 158 6.21 5.56 -4.68
N PHE A 159 4.91 5.80 -4.54
CA PHE A 159 4.36 6.49 -3.39
C PHE A 159 4.37 5.64 -2.12
N HIS A 160 4.17 4.33 -2.20
CA HIS A 160 4.37 3.48 -1.02
C HIS A 160 5.84 3.44 -0.61
N SER A 161 6.78 3.36 -1.56
CA SER A 161 8.21 3.32 -1.22
C SER A 161 8.71 4.62 -0.57
N ALA A 162 8.13 5.78 -0.91
CA ALA A 162 8.45 7.06 -0.26
C ALA A 162 7.67 7.31 1.03
N SER A 163 6.56 6.58 1.26
CA SER A 163 5.65 6.80 2.40
C SER A 163 6.30 6.74 3.79
N PRO A 164 7.34 5.93 4.08
CA PRO A 164 7.95 5.92 5.41
C PRO A 164 8.49 7.29 5.84
N ALA A 165 9.10 8.04 4.90
CA ALA A 165 9.61 9.38 5.17
C ALA A 165 8.44 10.32 5.54
N ILE A 166 7.39 10.32 4.73
CA ILE A 166 6.18 11.15 4.95
C ILE A 166 5.55 10.84 6.30
N PHE A 167 5.31 9.56 6.59
CA PHE A 167 4.66 9.14 7.82
C PHE A 167 5.49 9.45 9.06
N LEU A 168 6.81 9.44 8.97
CA LEU A 168 7.68 9.92 10.04
C LEU A 168 7.45 11.39 10.36
N HIS A 169 7.37 12.24 9.33
CA HIS A 169 7.06 13.66 9.53
C HIS A 169 5.67 13.88 10.13
N LEU A 170 4.64 13.20 9.60
CA LEU A 170 3.28 13.30 10.14
C LEU A 170 3.19 12.83 11.59
N ALA A 171 3.92 11.77 11.94
CA ALA A 171 4.00 11.28 13.32
C ALA A 171 4.63 12.30 14.27
N ASN A 172 5.70 12.97 13.84
CA ASN A 172 6.35 14.04 14.61
C ASN A 172 5.42 15.25 14.79
N LEU A 173 4.67 15.62 13.75
CA LEU A 173 3.66 16.69 13.79
C LEU A 173 2.38 16.29 14.54
N LYS A 174 2.16 14.98 14.77
CA LYS A 174 0.91 14.39 15.26
C LYS A 174 -0.31 14.79 14.43
N ASP A 175 -0.12 15.05 13.14
CA ASP A 175 -1.17 15.47 12.22
C ASP A 175 -1.12 14.65 10.94
N PHE A 176 -2.22 13.92 10.67
CA PHE A 176 -2.36 13.01 9.54
C PHE A 176 -3.53 13.42 8.62
N LYS A 177 -3.97 14.69 8.70
CA LYS A 177 -5.01 15.23 7.82
C LYS A 177 -4.49 15.33 6.38
N ALA A 178 -5.38 15.13 5.42
CA ALA A 178 -5.05 15.19 3.99
C ALA A 178 -4.34 16.50 3.59
N ASP A 179 -4.79 17.65 4.12
CA ASP A 179 -4.19 18.95 3.80
C ASP A 179 -2.75 19.09 4.31
N THR A 180 -2.41 18.43 5.42
CA THR A 180 -1.05 18.41 5.97
C THR A 180 -0.14 17.50 5.14
N VAL A 181 -0.66 16.34 4.71
CA VAL A 181 0.04 15.48 3.74
C VAL A 181 0.29 16.24 2.44
N GLU A 182 -0.73 16.91 1.92
CA GLU A 182 -0.67 17.64 0.65
C GLU A 182 0.42 18.71 0.69
N ARG A 183 0.44 19.51 1.76
CA ARG A 183 1.46 20.55 1.95
C ARG A 183 2.87 19.98 1.99
N LEU A 184 3.07 18.88 2.71
CA LEU A 184 4.37 18.20 2.80
C LEU A 184 4.83 17.66 1.44
N LEU A 185 3.92 17.04 0.68
CA LEU A 185 4.18 16.54 -0.67
C LEU A 185 4.51 17.67 -1.64
N ARG A 186 3.75 18.77 -1.64
CA ARG A 186 4.01 19.94 -2.50
C ARG A 186 5.39 20.53 -2.23
N HIS A 187 5.73 20.75 -0.96
CA HIS A 187 7.06 21.21 -0.59
C HIS A 187 8.16 20.25 -1.05
N ALA A 188 7.97 18.94 -0.85
CA ALA A 188 8.95 17.96 -1.31
C ALA A 188 9.11 17.98 -2.84
N PHE A 189 8.03 18.16 -3.58
CA PHE A 189 8.04 18.29 -5.04
C PHE A 189 8.77 19.53 -5.54
N GLU A 190 8.64 20.66 -4.85
CA GLU A 190 9.37 21.91 -5.16
C GLU A 190 10.88 21.76 -4.94
N ASN A 191 11.30 20.85 -4.05
CA ASN A 191 12.70 20.61 -3.70
C ASN A 191 13.31 19.38 -4.39
N LEU A 192 12.63 18.82 -5.39
CA LEU A 192 13.20 17.71 -6.16
C LEU A 192 14.36 18.20 -7.05
N PRO A 193 15.43 17.40 -7.21
CA PRO A 193 16.42 17.66 -8.24
C PRO A 193 15.78 17.75 -9.62
N THR A 194 16.33 18.59 -10.50
CA THR A 194 15.78 18.87 -11.84
C THR A 194 15.53 17.60 -12.67
N GLU A 195 16.37 16.58 -12.53
CA GLU A 195 16.23 15.29 -13.22
C GLU A 195 15.00 14.47 -12.77
N TYR A 196 14.44 14.76 -11.59
CA TYR A 196 13.27 14.09 -11.03
C TYR A 196 12.01 14.96 -10.97
N ILE A 197 12.11 16.25 -11.31
CA ILE A 197 11.00 17.22 -11.15
C ILE A 197 9.74 16.80 -11.92
N GLY A 198 9.87 16.03 -12.99
CA GLY A 198 8.72 15.54 -13.76
C GLY A 198 7.66 14.84 -12.91
N VAL A 199 8.04 14.14 -11.83
CA VAL A 199 7.07 13.38 -11.01
C VAL A 199 6.08 14.26 -10.26
N SER A 200 6.35 15.55 -10.12
CA SER A 200 5.44 16.50 -9.48
C SER A 200 4.34 17.01 -10.42
N ALA A 201 4.43 16.71 -11.72
CA ALA A 201 3.49 17.19 -12.71
C ALA A 201 2.43 16.12 -13.05
N PRO A 202 1.12 16.45 -13.09
CA PRO A 202 0.08 15.52 -13.53
C PRO A 202 0.36 14.90 -14.90
N ALA A 203 0.93 15.68 -15.83
CA ALA A 203 1.28 15.21 -17.18
C ALA A 203 2.25 14.01 -17.19
N PHE A 204 3.14 13.90 -16.20
CA PHE A 204 4.06 12.77 -16.06
C PHE A 204 3.34 11.46 -15.74
N TRP A 205 2.14 11.53 -15.17
CA TRP A 205 1.36 10.38 -14.74
C TRP A 205 0.23 10.00 -15.67
N LYS A 206 0.02 10.75 -16.77
CA LYS A 206 -0.98 10.40 -17.79
C LYS A 206 -0.67 9.06 -18.45
N ARG A 207 -1.70 8.33 -18.87
CA ARG A 207 -1.50 7.08 -19.63
C ARG A 207 -0.69 7.35 -20.91
N GLY A 208 0.31 6.52 -21.19
CA GLY A 208 1.18 6.66 -22.37
C GLY A 208 2.36 7.64 -22.18
N SER A 209 2.45 8.33 -21.04
CA SER A 209 3.58 9.20 -20.69
C SER A 209 4.76 8.43 -20.10
N THR A 210 5.80 9.17 -19.66
CA THR A 210 7.01 8.64 -19.03
C THR A 210 6.73 7.66 -17.89
N ALA A 211 5.72 7.92 -17.03
CA ALA A 211 5.40 7.01 -15.93
C ALA A 211 5.00 5.60 -16.40
N SER A 212 4.45 5.47 -17.61
CA SER A 212 4.00 4.18 -18.16
C SER A 212 5.17 3.24 -18.46
N GLY A 213 6.32 3.79 -18.84
CA GLY A 213 7.53 3.03 -19.22
C GLY A 213 8.51 2.78 -18.07
N LEU A 214 8.22 3.24 -16.86
CA LEU A 214 9.15 3.10 -15.74
C LEU A 214 9.30 1.63 -15.30
N ASN A 215 10.54 1.18 -15.21
CA ASN A 215 10.88 -0.07 -14.55
C ASN A 215 11.06 0.14 -13.03
N GLN A 216 11.16 -0.96 -12.29
CA GLN A 216 11.30 -0.93 -10.83
C GLN A 216 12.57 -0.23 -10.34
N ALA A 217 13.65 -0.18 -11.13
CA ALA A 217 14.86 0.53 -10.76
C ALA A 217 14.67 2.05 -10.86
N ALA A 218 14.02 2.53 -11.92
CA ALA A 218 13.67 3.93 -12.09
C ALA A 218 12.69 4.39 -10.99
N ILE A 219 11.65 3.60 -10.70
CA ILE A 219 10.70 3.87 -9.61
C ILE A 219 11.42 4.07 -8.28
N ARG A 220 12.39 3.21 -7.95
CA ARG A 220 13.18 3.35 -6.73
C ARG A 220 13.97 4.66 -6.70
N LYS A 221 14.59 5.07 -7.82
CA LYS A 221 15.30 6.36 -7.88
C LYS A 221 14.37 7.54 -7.59
N PHE A 222 13.19 7.58 -8.22
CA PHE A 222 12.20 8.63 -7.95
C PHE A 222 11.71 8.61 -6.50
N ALA A 223 11.41 7.43 -5.95
CA ALA A 223 10.98 7.30 -4.56
C ALA A 223 12.07 7.76 -3.58
N THR A 224 13.33 7.42 -3.83
CA THR A 224 14.48 7.88 -3.03
C THR A 224 14.66 9.39 -3.14
N ALA A 225 14.58 9.96 -4.34
CA ALA A 225 14.67 11.42 -4.52
C ALA A 225 13.56 12.15 -3.75
N LEU A 226 12.32 11.64 -3.82
CA LEU A 226 11.19 12.18 -3.06
C LEU A 226 11.42 12.06 -1.55
N ALA A 227 11.83 10.90 -1.05
CA ALA A 227 12.14 10.70 0.37
C ALA A 227 13.23 11.65 0.87
N THR A 228 14.29 11.88 0.08
CA THR A 228 15.34 12.85 0.41
C THR A 228 14.79 14.29 0.46
N ALA A 229 13.95 14.68 -0.50
CA ALA A 229 13.33 16.00 -0.53
C ALA A 229 12.31 16.23 0.60
N ILE A 230 11.71 15.16 1.13
CA ILE A 230 10.88 15.22 2.34
C ILE A 230 11.75 15.52 3.57
N HIS A 231 12.91 14.85 3.69
CA HIS A 231 13.79 15.05 4.84
C HIS A 231 14.49 16.42 4.86
N SER A 232 14.75 17.04 3.70
CA SER A 232 15.29 18.41 3.65
C SER A 232 14.33 19.44 4.27
N HIS A 233 13.03 19.17 4.30
CA HIS A 233 12.05 20.00 5.01
C HIS A 233 12.26 19.99 6.54
N SER A 234 12.71 18.88 7.13
CA SER A 234 13.00 18.81 8.58
C SER A 234 14.11 19.75 8.99
N ALA A 235 15.20 19.76 8.21
CA ALA A 235 16.41 20.48 8.56
C ALA A 235 16.22 22.02 8.51
N ALA A 236 15.31 22.49 7.67
CA ALA A 236 14.98 23.92 7.56
C ALA A 236 14.04 24.40 8.68
N GLY A 237 13.15 23.54 9.19
CA GLY A 237 12.22 23.88 10.29
C GLY A 237 12.90 24.03 11.65
N ASP A 238 13.95 23.26 11.91
CA ASP A 238 14.71 23.31 13.16
C ASP A 238 15.65 24.53 13.23
N ALA A 239 16.04 25.09 12.08
CA ALA A 239 16.92 26.27 12.00
C ALA A 239 16.22 27.61 12.27
N VAL A 240 14.87 27.64 12.25
CA VAL A 240 14.07 28.85 12.51
C VAL A 240 13.60 28.91 13.97
N SER A 241 13.86 27.87 14.76
CA SER A 241 13.46 27.76 16.17
C SER A 241 14.63 27.85 17.17
N MET A 242 15.81 28.30 16.70
CA MET A 242 16.97 28.69 17.54
C MET A 242 17.25 30.18 17.38
#